data_AF-A0A925KF22-F1
#
_entry.id   AF-A0A925KF22-F1
#
_cell.length_a   1.000
_cell.length_b   1.000
_cell.length_c   1.000
_cell.angle_alpha   90.00
_cell.angle_beta   90.00
_cell.angle_gamma   90.00
#
_symmetry.space_group_name_H-M   'P 1'
#
loop_
_entity.id
_entity.type
_entity.pdbx_description
1 polymer ?
#
loop_
_entity_poly.entity_id
_entity_poly.type
_entity_poly.pdbx_seq_one_letter_code
_entity_poly.pdbx_strand_id
1 'polypeptide(L)'
;MSALPTPASCFEGGNALSAFRAQALLARLQAVCPRIAAVSARFVHWVDFPGPPARAELDRLQALLTYGEACTGTPAGQLVLVMPRLGTVSPWASKASDIARNCGVGAPDLERGLSGLRRIERVTEYRLAVKPGLLGAGRPLSGEERQAVAALLHDRMTESVAFEHEAAAHLFDARTAPPVAHVDTLGCGRDALVRADAEFGLALSDDEVDYLVDAFGT
;
A
#
# COMPACT_ATOMS: atom_id res chain seq x y z
N MET A 1 10.82 -9.60 15.19
CA MET A 1 10.07 -8.33 15.43
C MET A 1 10.78 -7.27 14.60
N SER A 2 10.31 -7.02 13.38
CA SER A 2 10.88 -5.95 12.57
C SER A 2 10.55 -4.62 13.26
N ALA A 3 11.55 -3.80 13.55
CA ALA A 3 11.31 -2.46 14.05
C ALA A 3 10.41 -1.72 13.05
N LEU A 4 9.45 -0.93 13.55
CA LEU A 4 8.65 -0.05 12.69
C LEU A 4 9.63 0.84 11.90
N PRO A 5 9.58 0.87 10.55
CA PRO A 5 10.45 1.74 9.78
C PRO A 5 10.24 3.20 10.20
N THR A 6 11.35 3.95 10.15
CA THR A 6 11.58 5.39 10.45
C THR A 6 10.35 6.28 10.17
N PRO A 7 10.05 7.31 11.01
CA PRO A 7 8.69 7.74 11.25
C PRO A 7 8.03 8.32 10.01
N ALA A 8 7.13 7.53 9.42
CA ALA A 8 6.21 8.05 8.44
C ALA A 8 5.26 9.04 9.13
N SER A 9 5.20 10.27 8.63
CA SER A 9 4.21 11.24 9.08
C SER A 9 2.86 10.91 8.42
N CYS A 10 1.78 10.92 9.20
CA CYS A 10 0.44 10.61 8.73
C CYS A 10 -0.43 11.89 8.73
N PHE A 11 -1.11 12.13 7.61
CA PHE A 11 -2.01 13.27 7.43
C PHE A 11 -3.41 12.78 7.04
N GLU A 12 -4.40 13.10 7.87
CA GLU A 12 -5.81 12.83 7.54
C GLU A 12 -6.23 13.69 6.35
N GLY A 13 -6.91 13.07 5.38
CA GLY A 13 -7.39 13.70 4.16
C GLY A 13 -8.92 13.84 4.12
N GLY A 14 -9.41 14.17 2.93
CA GLY A 14 -10.84 14.34 2.66
C GLY A 14 -11.63 13.02 2.62
N ASN A 15 -12.94 13.17 2.45
CA ASN A 15 -13.90 12.09 2.27
C ASN A 15 -13.53 11.25 1.03
N ALA A 16 -13.39 9.93 1.21
CA ALA A 16 -13.11 8.99 0.12
C ALA A 16 -14.38 8.32 -0.41
N LEU A 17 -15.54 8.54 0.24
CA LEU A 17 -16.79 7.85 -0.05
C LEU A 17 -17.98 8.81 0.02
N SER A 18 -18.46 9.26 -1.15
CA SER A 18 -19.68 10.08 -1.21
C SER A 18 -20.89 9.34 -0.64
N ALA A 19 -21.90 10.07 -0.15
CA ALA A 19 -23.08 9.50 0.50
C ALA A 19 -23.78 8.43 -0.37
N PHE A 20 -23.93 8.68 -1.67
CA PHE A 20 -24.51 7.72 -2.61
C PHE A 20 -23.69 6.42 -2.71
N ARG A 21 -22.36 6.54 -2.82
CA ARG A 21 -21.47 5.37 -2.85
C ARG A 21 -21.45 4.62 -1.52
N ALA A 22 -21.52 5.35 -0.40
CA ALA A 22 -21.61 4.76 0.93
C ALA A 22 -22.88 3.91 1.09
N GLN A 23 -24.03 4.40 0.62
CA GLN A 23 -25.29 3.65 0.67
C GLN A 23 -25.25 2.38 -0.20
N ALA A 24 -24.73 2.48 -1.43
CA ALA A 24 -24.59 1.32 -2.32
C ALA A 24 -23.61 0.28 -1.75
N LEU A 25 -22.49 0.73 -1.18
CA LEU A 25 -21.52 -0.14 -0.53
C LEU A 25 -22.11 -0.78 0.73
N LEU A 26 -22.85 -0.03 1.55
CA LEU A 26 -23.50 -0.53 2.75
C LEU A 26 -24.43 -1.71 2.44
N ALA A 27 -25.23 -1.62 1.37
CA ALA A 27 -26.11 -2.72 0.95
C ALA A 27 -25.32 -3.99 0.63
N ARG A 28 -24.19 -3.88 -0.07
CA ARG A 28 -23.29 -5.00 -0.39
C ARG A 28 -22.64 -5.58 0.87
N LEU A 29 -22.18 -4.71 1.77
CA LEU A 29 -21.58 -5.09 3.04
C LEU A 29 -22.58 -5.83 3.94
N GLN A 30 -23.84 -5.39 3.96
CA GLN A 30 -24.91 -6.03 4.73
C GLN A 30 -25.30 -7.40 4.18
N ALA A 31 -25.11 -7.66 2.88
CA ALA A 31 -25.34 -8.98 2.31
C ALA A 31 -24.37 -10.05 2.86
N VAL A 32 -23.14 -9.66 3.20
CA VAL A 32 -22.14 -10.56 3.81
C VAL A 32 -22.08 -10.46 5.34
N CYS A 33 -22.44 -9.30 5.90
CA CYS A 33 -22.45 -9.04 7.33
C CYS A 33 -23.65 -8.12 7.71
N PRO A 34 -24.85 -8.69 7.97
CA PRO A 34 -26.10 -7.93 8.17
C PRO A 34 -26.10 -6.96 9.36
N ARG A 35 -25.09 -7.07 10.24
CA ARG A 35 -24.92 -6.24 11.43
C ARG A 35 -24.12 -4.97 11.20
N ILE A 36 -23.59 -4.74 10.00
CA ILE A 36 -23.02 -3.44 9.62
C ILE A 36 -24.15 -2.42 9.52
N ALA A 37 -24.04 -1.34 10.27
CA ALA A 37 -25.04 -0.27 10.36
C ALA A 37 -24.69 0.92 9.45
N ALA A 38 -23.41 1.23 9.31
CA ALA A 38 -22.93 2.30 8.45
C ALA A 38 -21.49 2.05 7.98
N VAL A 39 -21.12 2.67 6.87
CA VAL A 39 -19.76 2.74 6.35
C VAL A 39 -19.42 4.19 6.02
N SER A 40 -18.24 4.63 6.44
CA SER A 40 -17.62 5.87 5.97
C SER A 40 -16.19 5.58 5.54
N ALA A 41 -15.61 6.46 4.74
CA ALA A 41 -14.22 6.35 4.37
C ALA A 41 -13.55 7.70 4.17
N ARG A 42 -12.26 7.76 4.44
CA ARG A 42 -11.43 8.93 4.17
C ARG A 42 -10.09 8.54 3.59
N PHE A 43 -9.49 9.46 2.86
CA PHE A 43 -8.09 9.32 2.50
C PHE A 43 -7.21 9.60 3.71
N VAL A 44 -6.12 8.87 3.79
CA VAL A 44 -5.04 9.10 4.74
C VAL A 44 -3.74 9.07 3.94
N HIS A 45 -2.86 10.02 4.20
CA HIS A 45 -1.63 10.18 3.45
C HIS A 45 -0.45 9.85 4.37
N TRP A 46 0.41 8.97 3.89
CA TRP A 46 1.61 8.56 4.59
C TRP A 46 2.82 9.13 3.88
N VAL A 47 3.71 9.77 4.63
CA VAL A 47 4.86 10.49 4.09
C VAL A 47 6.13 9.95 4.69
N ASP A 48 7.00 9.40 3.84
CA ASP A 48 8.32 8.89 4.21
C ASP A 48 9.40 9.98 4.04
N PHE A 49 10.07 10.25 5.15
CA PHE A 49 11.23 11.12 5.23
C PHE A 49 12.43 10.35 5.80
N PRO A 50 13.66 10.68 5.37
CA PRO A 50 14.87 10.08 5.93
C PRO A 50 15.16 10.50 7.38
N GLY A 51 14.50 11.55 7.86
CA GLY A 51 14.58 12.04 9.23
C GLY A 51 13.35 12.92 9.57
N PRO A 52 13.25 13.42 10.81
CA PRO A 52 12.12 14.26 11.21
C PRO A 52 12.01 15.53 10.35
N PRO A 53 10.86 15.78 9.69
CA PRO A 53 10.68 16.97 8.87
C PRO A 53 10.58 18.24 9.73
N ALA A 54 10.99 19.37 9.17
CA ALA A 54 10.84 20.67 9.80
C ALA A 54 9.37 21.08 9.88
N ARG A 55 9.01 21.93 10.85
CA ARG A 55 7.61 22.38 11.01
C ARG A 55 7.04 23.04 9.75
N ALA A 56 7.83 23.86 9.07
CA ALA A 56 7.42 24.51 7.83
C ALA A 56 7.12 23.51 6.69
N GLU A 57 7.76 22.34 6.69
CA GLU A 57 7.48 21.27 5.73
C GLU A 57 6.18 20.56 6.07
N LEU A 58 5.93 20.31 7.36
CA LEU A 58 4.67 19.75 7.84
C LEU A 58 3.49 20.67 7.49
N ASP A 59 3.63 21.98 7.68
CA ASP A 59 2.57 22.94 7.37
C ASP A 59 2.28 22.99 5.85
N ARG A 60 3.33 22.93 5.00
CA ARG A 60 3.15 22.82 3.54
C ARG A 60 2.49 21.51 3.13
N LEU A 61 2.91 20.39 3.71
CA LEU A 61 2.31 19.08 3.45
C LEU A 61 0.83 19.07 3.85
N GLN A 62 0.49 19.59 5.02
CA GLN A 62 -0.90 19.70 5.44
C GLN A 62 -1.72 20.50 4.43
N ALA A 63 -1.21 21.62 3.93
CA ALA A 63 -1.90 22.41 2.91
C ALA A 63 -2.06 21.64 1.58
N LEU A 64 -1.01 20.97 1.10
CA LEU A 64 -1.04 20.19 -0.14
C LEU A 64 -1.97 18.96 -0.07
N LEU A 65 -2.04 18.31 1.10
CA LEU A 65 -2.80 17.09 1.34
C LEU A 65 -4.24 17.35 1.78
N THR A 66 -4.62 18.62 1.92
CA THR A 66 -6.00 19.06 2.15
C THR A 66 -6.67 19.34 0.81
N TYR A 67 -7.31 18.33 0.24
CA TYR A 67 -8.04 18.43 -1.02
C TYR A 67 -9.31 17.57 -1.01
N GLY A 68 -10.24 17.88 -1.92
CA GLY A 68 -11.53 17.19 -2.03
C GLY A 68 -12.55 17.64 -0.98
N GLU A 69 -13.62 16.86 -0.84
CA GLU A 69 -14.65 17.12 0.18
C GLU A 69 -14.12 16.81 1.57
N ALA A 70 -14.45 17.65 2.56
CA ALA A 70 -14.08 17.39 3.94
C ALA A 70 -14.76 16.10 4.45
N CYS A 71 -14.00 15.26 5.16
CA CYS A 71 -14.57 14.14 5.90
C CYS A 71 -15.30 14.68 7.14
N THR A 72 -16.63 14.64 7.14
CA THR A 72 -17.44 15.12 8.28
C THR A 72 -17.74 14.00 9.27
N GLY A 73 -17.64 14.30 10.56
CA GLY A 73 -17.98 13.40 11.66
C GLY A 73 -16.76 12.70 12.28
N THR A 74 -16.94 12.14 13.46
CA THR A 74 -15.86 11.43 14.17
C THR A 74 -15.67 10.03 13.56
N PRO A 75 -14.44 9.62 13.23
CA PRO A 75 -14.15 8.24 12.83
C PRO A 75 -14.55 7.29 13.96
N ALA A 76 -15.63 6.55 13.75
CA ALA A 76 -16.17 5.61 14.71
C ALA A 76 -16.46 4.26 14.04
N GLY A 77 -16.25 3.18 14.78
CA GLY A 77 -16.39 1.82 14.27
C GLY A 77 -15.08 1.17 13.89
N GLN A 78 -15.19 -0.02 13.32
CA GLN A 78 -14.05 -0.89 13.07
C GLN A 78 -13.29 -0.44 11.82
N LEU A 79 -11.97 -0.44 11.94
CA LEU A 79 -11.04 -0.04 10.88
C LEU A 79 -10.90 -1.14 9.84
N VAL A 80 -10.96 -0.76 8.56
CA VAL A 80 -10.38 -1.52 7.45
C VAL A 80 -9.55 -0.54 6.63
N LEU A 81 -8.24 -0.76 6.58
CA LEU A 81 -7.31 0.07 5.83
C LEU A 81 -7.04 -0.59 4.47
N VAL A 82 -7.36 0.11 3.39
CA VAL A 82 -7.07 -0.31 2.02
C VAL A 82 -5.92 0.54 1.50
N MET A 83 -4.87 -0.12 1.03
CA MET A 83 -3.63 0.52 0.59
C MET A 83 -3.14 -0.10 -0.71
N PRO A 84 -2.25 0.55 -1.48
CA PRO A 84 -1.62 -0.10 -2.63
C PRO A 84 -0.98 -1.42 -2.26
N ARG A 85 -0.86 -2.32 -3.23
CA ARG A 85 -0.23 -3.63 -3.03
C ARG A 85 1.18 -3.45 -2.47
N LEU A 86 1.51 -4.11 -1.37
CA LEU A 86 2.83 -3.99 -0.76
C LEU A 86 3.93 -4.36 -1.76
N GLY A 87 4.95 -3.51 -1.87
CA GLY A 87 6.00 -3.63 -2.88
C GLY A 87 5.71 -2.92 -4.20
N THR A 88 4.59 -2.21 -4.31
CA THR A 88 4.27 -1.34 -5.46
C THR A 88 4.35 0.14 -5.07
N VAL A 89 4.39 1.00 -6.09
CA VAL A 89 4.27 2.46 -5.95
C VAL A 89 3.05 2.87 -6.76
N SER A 90 2.09 3.57 -6.15
CA SER A 90 0.91 4.00 -6.89
C SER A 90 1.25 5.15 -7.87
N PRO A 91 0.54 5.29 -9.00
CA PRO A 91 0.70 6.46 -9.87
C PRO A 91 0.42 7.79 -9.14
N TRP A 92 -0.49 7.75 -8.15
CA TRP A 92 -0.78 8.89 -7.29
C TRP A 92 0.44 9.27 -6.45
N ALA A 93 1.16 8.29 -5.88
CA ALA A 93 2.35 8.53 -5.07
C ALA A 93 3.46 9.24 -5.86
N SER A 94 3.72 8.79 -7.09
CA SER A 94 4.70 9.45 -7.97
C SER A 94 4.34 10.91 -8.16
N LYS A 95 3.09 11.21 -8.52
CA LYS A 95 2.67 12.59 -8.79
C LYS A 95 2.61 13.45 -7.53
N ALA A 96 2.12 12.93 -6.41
CA ALA A 96 2.05 13.63 -5.14
C ALA A 96 3.45 14.00 -4.62
N SER A 97 4.39 13.05 -4.73
CA SER A 97 5.78 13.27 -4.34
C SER A 97 6.45 14.34 -5.22
N ASP A 98 6.19 14.33 -6.53
CA ASP A 98 6.68 15.36 -7.45
C ASP A 98 6.13 16.75 -7.13
N ILE A 99 4.82 16.86 -6.86
CA ILE A 99 4.19 18.12 -6.47
C ILE A 99 4.80 18.65 -5.18
N ALA A 100 4.95 17.80 -4.16
CA ALA A 100 5.53 18.20 -2.88
C ALA A 100 6.97 18.71 -3.03
N ARG A 101 7.80 18.01 -3.82
CA ARG A 101 9.17 18.45 -4.12
C ARG A 101 9.17 19.80 -4.85
N ASN A 102 8.30 20.01 -5.83
CA ASN A 102 8.19 21.29 -6.55
C ASN A 102 7.70 22.44 -5.66
N CYS A 103 6.97 22.14 -4.59
CA CYS A 103 6.58 23.12 -3.56
C CYS A 103 7.66 23.33 -2.49
N GLY A 104 8.86 22.77 -2.69
CA GLY A 104 10.01 22.91 -1.79
C GLY A 104 9.89 22.11 -0.49
N VAL A 105 9.12 21.00 -0.49
CA VAL A 105 9.07 20.05 0.63
C VAL A 105 10.18 19.01 0.46
N GLY A 106 10.95 18.77 1.53
CA GLY A 106 11.98 17.74 1.56
C GLY A 106 13.14 18.07 0.62
N ALA A 107 13.64 19.30 0.67
CA ALA A 107 14.91 19.62 0.03
C ALA A 107 16.03 18.80 0.71
N PRO A 108 17.00 18.27 -0.04
CA PRO A 108 18.11 17.53 0.56
C PRO A 108 18.92 18.45 1.47
N ASP A 109 19.21 17.98 2.68
CA ASP A 109 20.15 18.64 3.58
C ASP A 109 21.53 18.06 3.31
N LEU A 110 22.26 18.71 2.39
CA LEU A 110 23.59 18.27 1.97
C LEU A 110 24.62 18.35 3.10
N GLU A 111 24.44 19.26 4.07
CA GLU A 111 25.34 19.40 5.21
C GLU A 111 25.19 18.24 6.19
N ARG A 112 23.96 17.76 6.38
CA ARG A 112 23.66 16.60 7.25
C ARG A 112 23.66 15.26 6.50
N GLY A 113 23.91 15.26 5.20
CA GLY A 113 23.88 14.06 4.36
C GLY A 113 22.50 13.39 4.28
N LEU A 114 21.43 14.14 4.55
CA LEU A 114 20.06 13.61 4.52
C LEU A 114 19.47 13.80 3.13
N SER A 115 18.90 12.71 2.59
CA SER A 115 18.12 12.79 1.35
C SER A 115 16.87 13.67 1.54
N GLY A 116 16.24 14.07 0.45
CA GLY A 116 14.96 14.78 0.50
C GLY A 116 13.78 13.88 0.87
N LEU A 117 12.56 14.43 0.74
CA LEU A 117 11.29 13.68 0.77
C LEU A 117 11.41 12.44 -0.13
N ARG A 118 11.19 11.24 0.43
CA ARG A 118 11.33 9.99 -0.31
C ARG A 118 10.07 9.68 -1.08
N ARG A 119 8.93 9.60 -0.39
CA ARG A 119 7.65 9.23 -1.00
C ARG A 119 6.45 9.67 -0.17
N ILE A 120 5.39 10.08 -0.86
CA ILE A 120 4.04 10.23 -0.30
C ILE A 120 3.19 9.12 -0.87
N GLU A 121 2.43 8.41 -0.05
CA GLU A 121 1.45 7.41 -0.49
C GLU A 121 0.08 7.71 0.09
N ARG A 122 -0.98 7.31 -0.62
CA ARG A 122 -2.36 7.47 -0.17
C ARG A 122 -2.99 6.13 0.10
N VAL A 123 -3.68 6.04 1.24
CA VAL A 123 -4.49 4.90 1.63
C VAL A 123 -5.93 5.35 1.86
N THR A 124 -6.86 4.40 1.84
CA THR A 124 -8.27 4.61 2.17
C THR A 124 -8.57 3.95 3.50
N GLU A 125 -8.93 4.75 4.49
CA GLU A 125 -9.41 4.29 5.78
C GLU A 125 -10.93 4.13 5.72
N TYR A 126 -11.43 2.90 5.77
CA TYR A 126 -12.85 2.62 5.98
C TYR A 126 -13.15 2.45 7.47
N ARG A 127 -14.29 2.99 7.89
CA ARG A 127 -14.86 2.81 9.22
C ARG A 127 -16.22 2.14 9.12
N LEU A 128 -16.35 1.02 9.81
CA LEU A 128 -17.55 0.17 9.81
C LEU A 128 -18.23 0.25 11.17
N ALA A 129 -19.35 0.96 11.23
CA ALA A 129 -20.18 0.96 12.42
C ALA A 129 -20.99 -0.34 12.45
N VAL A 130 -20.99 -1.04 13.58
CA VAL A 130 -21.80 -2.23 13.81
C VAL A 130 -23.00 -1.89 14.68
N LYS A 131 -24.14 -2.56 14.42
CA LYS A 131 -25.35 -2.42 15.23
C LYS A 131 -25.04 -2.69 16.72
N PRO A 132 -25.60 -1.90 17.65
CA PRO A 132 -25.44 -2.14 19.07
C PRO A 132 -25.96 -3.53 19.46
N GLY A 133 -25.30 -4.17 20.43
CA GLY A 133 -25.77 -5.43 21.01
C GLY A 133 -26.74 -5.19 22.17
N LEU A 134 -27.28 -6.27 22.73
CA LEU A 134 -28.17 -6.20 23.91
C LEU A 134 -27.53 -5.51 25.13
N LEU A 135 -26.19 -5.53 25.23
CA LEU A 135 -25.42 -4.92 26.32
C LEU A 135 -24.82 -3.55 25.92
N GLY A 136 -25.33 -2.90 24.88
CA GLY A 136 -24.82 -1.61 24.40
C GLY A 136 -23.90 -1.75 23.19
N ALA A 137 -22.58 -1.53 23.36
CA ALA A 137 -21.64 -1.49 22.26
C ALA A 137 -21.74 -2.71 21.32
N GLY A 138 -21.70 -2.48 20.02
CA GLY A 138 -21.77 -3.56 19.05
C GLY A 138 -20.55 -4.46 19.13
N ARG A 139 -20.74 -5.78 19.14
CA ARG A 139 -19.66 -6.77 19.17
C ARG A 139 -18.70 -6.56 17.97
N PRO A 140 -17.36 -6.63 18.14
CA PRO A 140 -16.43 -6.58 17.03
C PRO A 140 -16.72 -7.62 15.94
N LEU A 141 -16.27 -7.36 14.71
CA LEU A 141 -16.31 -8.33 13.62
C LEU A 141 -15.30 -9.43 13.93
N SER A 142 -15.72 -10.67 13.74
CA SER A 142 -14.87 -11.86 13.75
C SER A 142 -13.86 -11.82 12.58
N GLY A 143 -12.85 -12.70 12.62
CA GLY A 143 -11.85 -12.79 11.55
C GLY A 143 -12.47 -13.09 10.19
N GLU A 144 -13.44 -14.01 10.13
CA GLU A 144 -14.15 -14.36 8.90
C GLU A 144 -15.00 -13.19 8.38
N GLU A 145 -15.74 -12.50 9.25
CA GLU A 145 -16.52 -11.31 8.87
C GLU A 145 -15.60 -10.20 8.34
N ARG A 146 -14.44 -9.98 8.98
CA ARG A 146 -13.44 -9.01 8.53
C ARG A 146 -12.94 -9.32 7.12
N GLN A 147 -12.62 -10.59 6.84
CA GLN A 147 -12.15 -11.01 5.52
C GLN A 147 -13.24 -10.88 4.44
N ALA A 148 -14.47 -11.31 4.75
CA ALA A 148 -15.60 -11.20 3.82
C ALA A 148 -15.91 -9.75 3.45
N VAL A 149 -15.84 -8.85 4.44
CA VAL A 149 -16.01 -7.41 4.22
C VAL A 149 -14.84 -6.82 3.45
N ALA A 150 -13.60 -7.14 3.83
CA ALA A 150 -12.40 -6.67 3.15
C ALA A 150 -12.43 -7.01 1.65
N ALA A 151 -12.87 -8.21 1.27
CA ALA A 151 -12.99 -8.63 -0.13
C ALA A 151 -13.92 -7.75 -0.98
N LEU A 152 -14.83 -6.99 -0.36
CA LEU A 152 -15.71 -6.04 -1.06
C LEU A 152 -15.14 -4.63 -1.15
N LEU A 153 -14.10 -4.32 -0.37
CA LEU A 153 -13.55 -2.97 -0.19
C LEU A 153 -12.30 -2.68 -1.02
N HIS A 154 -11.65 -3.70 -1.57
CA HIS A 154 -10.39 -3.56 -2.30
C HIS A 154 -10.36 -4.37 -3.59
N ASP A 155 -9.47 -4.00 -4.49
CA ASP A 155 -9.06 -4.81 -5.64
C ASP A 155 -7.91 -5.75 -5.25
N ARG A 156 -8.16 -7.06 -5.30
CA ARG A 156 -7.19 -8.10 -4.93
C ARG A 156 -5.88 -8.09 -5.74
N MET A 157 -5.90 -7.49 -6.94
CA MET A 157 -4.74 -7.48 -7.84
C MET A 157 -3.79 -6.33 -7.52
N THR A 158 -4.33 -5.19 -7.09
CA THR A 158 -3.61 -3.92 -6.99
C THR A 158 -3.54 -3.33 -5.58
N GLU A 159 -4.32 -3.84 -4.63
CA GLU A 159 -4.43 -3.33 -3.26
C GLU A 159 -4.17 -4.41 -2.20
N SER A 160 -3.80 -3.98 -1.00
CA SER A 160 -3.69 -4.79 0.21
C SER A 160 -4.66 -4.27 1.27
N VAL A 161 -5.04 -5.13 2.21
CA VAL A 161 -5.90 -4.76 3.34
C VAL A 161 -5.21 -5.01 4.67
N ALA A 162 -5.39 -4.09 5.61
CA ALA A 162 -5.02 -4.24 7.01
C ALA A 162 -6.15 -3.80 7.95
N PHE A 163 -6.04 -4.13 9.23
CA PHE A 163 -7.03 -3.77 10.26
C PHE A 163 -6.43 -2.90 11.38
N GLU A 164 -5.27 -2.30 11.11
CA GLU A 164 -4.51 -1.38 11.97
C GLU A 164 -3.81 -0.33 11.10
N HIS A 165 -3.52 0.85 11.64
CA HIS A 165 -2.91 1.96 10.90
C HIS A 165 -1.44 1.71 10.59
N GLU A 166 -0.75 1.12 11.55
CA GLU A 166 0.69 0.88 11.55
C GLU A 166 1.12 0.00 10.38
N ALA A 167 0.22 -0.85 9.87
CA ALA A 167 0.46 -1.67 8.70
C ALA A 167 0.82 -0.86 7.44
N ALA A 168 0.36 0.39 7.32
CA ALA A 168 0.72 1.25 6.18
C ALA A 168 2.19 1.68 6.20
N ALA A 169 2.90 1.57 7.32
CA ALA A 169 4.35 1.78 7.36
C ALA A 169 5.09 0.81 6.41
N HIS A 170 4.56 -0.40 6.23
CA HIS A 170 5.12 -1.42 5.31
C HIS A 170 5.02 -1.05 3.84
N LEU A 171 4.24 -0.02 3.48
CA LEU A 171 4.29 0.52 2.12
C LEU A 171 5.73 0.91 1.79
N PHE A 172 6.48 1.47 2.74
CA PHE A 172 7.80 2.07 2.58
C PHE A 172 8.97 1.12 2.90
N ASP A 173 8.69 -0.17 3.09
CA ASP A 173 9.73 -1.17 3.33
C ASP A 173 10.73 -1.15 2.17
N ALA A 174 11.99 -0.83 2.50
CA ALA A 174 13.07 -0.88 1.54
C ALA A 174 13.28 -2.33 1.11
N ARG A 175 13.24 -2.58 -0.19
CA ARG A 175 13.63 -3.87 -0.76
C ARG A 175 15.06 -3.77 -1.26
N THR A 176 15.92 -4.61 -0.72
CA THR A 176 17.24 -4.84 -1.30
C THR A 176 17.05 -5.54 -2.64
N ALA A 177 17.71 -5.04 -3.69
CA ALA A 177 17.73 -5.74 -4.96
C ALA A 177 18.27 -7.17 -4.75
N PRO A 178 17.59 -8.21 -5.25
CA PRO A 178 18.14 -9.55 -5.21
C PRO A 178 19.46 -9.59 -5.99
N PRO A 179 20.43 -10.42 -5.60
CA PRO A 179 21.65 -10.60 -6.37
C PRO A 179 21.32 -11.14 -7.76
N VAL A 180 22.20 -10.88 -8.72
CA VAL A 180 22.11 -11.47 -10.05
C VAL A 180 22.16 -12.99 -9.94
N ALA A 181 21.23 -13.68 -10.61
CA ALA A 181 21.25 -15.13 -10.74
C ALA A 181 22.17 -15.53 -11.90
N HIS A 182 22.97 -16.58 -11.70
CA HIS A 182 23.82 -17.15 -12.73
C HIS A 182 23.36 -18.57 -13.06
N VAL A 183 23.28 -18.88 -14.36
CA VAL A 183 22.98 -20.23 -14.86
C VAL A 183 24.30 -20.86 -15.32
N ASP A 184 24.67 -22.00 -14.74
CA ASP A 184 25.96 -22.66 -14.99
C ASP A 184 25.94 -23.50 -16.28
N THR A 185 26.01 -22.83 -17.42
CA THR A 185 26.12 -23.48 -18.74
C THR A 185 27.46 -24.17 -18.96
N LEU A 186 28.53 -23.73 -18.27
CA LEU A 186 29.87 -24.30 -18.42
C LEU A 186 30.00 -25.66 -17.71
N GLY A 187 29.48 -25.79 -16.49
CA GLY A 187 29.55 -27.01 -15.69
C GLY A 187 28.37 -27.95 -15.89
N CYS A 188 27.16 -27.41 -16.10
CA CYS A 188 25.93 -28.18 -16.17
C CYS A 188 25.26 -28.15 -17.56
N GLY A 189 25.83 -27.43 -18.54
CA GLY A 189 25.39 -27.45 -19.93
C GLY A 189 23.89 -27.17 -20.11
N ARG A 190 23.28 -27.95 -21.00
CA ARG A 190 21.85 -27.88 -21.34
C ARG A 190 20.93 -28.02 -20.13
N ASP A 191 21.25 -28.91 -19.20
CA ASP A 191 20.42 -29.17 -18.01
C ASP A 191 20.31 -27.94 -17.10
N ALA A 192 21.34 -27.08 -17.09
CA ALA A 192 21.31 -25.81 -16.36
C ALA A 192 20.20 -24.89 -16.90
N LEU A 193 20.09 -24.80 -18.22
CA LEU A 193 19.12 -23.95 -18.91
C LEU A 193 17.71 -24.50 -18.84
N VAL A 194 17.52 -25.83 -18.93
CA VAL A 194 16.19 -26.44 -18.77
C VAL A 194 15.65 -26.20 -17.36
N ARG A 195 16.48 -26.32 -16.32
CA ARG A 195 16.08 -25.99 -14.95
C ARG A 195 15.74 -24.51 -14.80
N ALA A 196 16.58 -23.63 -15.35
CA ALA A 196 16.36 -22.18 -15.30
C ALA A 196 15.08 -21.76 -16.05
N ASP A 197 14.80 -22.38 -17.20
CA ASP A 197 13.58 -22.14 -17.97
C ASP A 197 12.32 -22.46 -17.15
N ALA A 198 12.30 -23.62 -16.48
CA ALA A 198 11.20 -24.01 -15.62
C ALA A 198 11.08 -23.15 -14.35
N GLU A 199 12.21 -22.79 -13.73
CA GLU A 199 12.24 -22.01 -12.48
C GLU A 199 11.81 -20.55 -12.71
N PHE A 200 12.31 -19.93 -13.78
CA PHE A 200 12.05 -18.52 -14.08
C PHE A 200 10.89 -18.30 -15.06
N GLY A 201 10.35 -19.38 -15.65
CA GLY A 201 9.29 -19.32 -16.64
C GLY A 201 9.72 -18.58 -17.90
N LEU A 202 10.92 -18.88 -18.42
CA LEU A 202 11.51 -18.18 -19.57
C LEU A 202 10.79 -18.51 -20.88
N ALA A 203 10.07 -19.64 -20.92
CA ALA A 203 9.32 -20.14 -22.06
C ALA A 203 10.20 -20.39 -23.30
N LEU A 204 11.40 -20.93 -23.06
CA LEU A 204 12.34 -21.28 -24.12
C LEU A 204 11.89 -22.52 -24.89
N SER A 205 12.00 -22.47 -26.21
CA SER A 205 11.90 -23.67 -27.05
C SER A 205 13.20 -24.49 -27.01
N ASP A 206 13.15 -25.75 -27.46
CA ASP A 206 14.33 -26.62 -27.48
C ASP A 206 15.48 -26.06 -28.31
N ASP A 207 15.20 -25.41 -29.44
CA ASP A 207 16.18 -24.77 -30.30
C ASP A 207 16.77 -23.49 -29.67
N GLU A 208 15.99 -22.74 -28.88
CA GLU A 208 16.51 -21.61 -28.10
C GLU A 208 17.44 -22.07 -26.98
N VAL A 209 17.10 -23.18 -26.31
CA VAL A 209 17.98 -23.79 -25.30
C VAL A 209 19.30 -24.21 -25.93
N ASP A 210 19.26 -24.93 -27.05
CA ASP A 210 20.47 -25.40 -27.72
C ASP A 210 21.33 -24.22 -28.22
N TYR A 211 20.71 -23.18 -28.77
CA TYR A 211 21.39 -21.94 -29.15
C TYR A 211 22.11 -21.27 -27.96
N LEU A 212 21.46 -21.21 -26.79
CA LEU A 212 22.05 -20.61 -25.59
C LEU A 212 23.19 -21.45 -25.02
N VAL A 213 23.11 -22.79 -25.09
CA VAL A 213 24.24 -23.66 -24.73
C VAL A 213 25.43 -23.39 -25.66
N ASP A 214 25.21 -23.31 -26.97
CA ASP A 214 26.29 -23.07 -27.92
C ASP A 214 26.91 -21.68 -27.75
N ALA A 215 26.09 -20.67 -27.43
CA ALA A 215 26.55 -19.29 -27.26
C ALA A 215 27.33 -19.04 -25.96
N PHE A 216 27.01 -19.76 -24.88
CA PHE A 216 27.55 -19.51 -23.53
C PHE A 216 28.25 -20.72 -22.89
N GLY A 217 28.36 -21.84 -23.61
CA GLY A 217 28.95 -23.10 -23.14
C GLY A 217 30.41 -23.32 -23.53
N THR A 218 31.04 -22.36 -24.21
CA THR A 218 32.47 -22.38 -24.59
C THR A 218 33.32 -21.47 -23.73
#